data_AF-A0A2N1MHN4-F1
#
_entry.id   AF-A0A2N1MHN4-F1
#
_cell.length_a   1.000
_cell.length_b   1.000
_cell.length_c   1.000
_cell.angle_alpha   90.00
_cell.angle_beta   90.00
_cell.angle_gamma   90.00
#
_symmetry.space_group_name_H-M   'P 1'
#
loop_
_entity.id
_entity.type
_entity.pdbx_description
1 polymer ?
#
loop_
_entity_poly.entity_id
_entity_poly.type
_entity_poly.pdbx_seq_one_letter_code
_entity_poly.pdbx_strand_id
1 'polypeptide(L)'
;MQLTQALQIKEDKVNELEMKLVTLDQERIKQLKNKEKELSKVKGELIDKLTSGENTKEIHKEKEAKQREIDELQQELSRTSVSYDVNRKKQVFNQVNNFLKAKGDFLTLREEAIKKLRNCLENFNKKGNTIGSTRDMKTSDKYTKEFQNILAKYNDGLLELNKNYYSLKNIVQENKELEVSLMIENIFKLNSFNLDKYKIFKFATNSQEGTRIQLDSNMMAEDINSLKKNLNELKLELEQEKKELRNLAAD
;
A
#
# COMPACT_ATOMS: atom_id res chain seq x y z
N MET A 1 20.74 -4.68 -14.60
CA MET A 1 19.59 -5.56 -14.29
C MET A 1 19.77 -6.32 -12.97
N GLN A 2 20.93 -6.95 -12.72
CA GLN A 2 21.19 -7.71 -11.48
C GLN A 2 21.13 -6.87 -10.18
N LEU A 3 21.62 -5.62 -10.19
CA LEU A 3 21.64 -4.77 -8.98
C LEU A 3 20.23 -4.39 -8.49
N THR A 4 19.32 -4.01 -9.39
CA THR A 4 17.94 -3.66 -9.05
C THR A 4 17.19 -4.85 -8.48
N GLN A 5 17.37 -6.05 -9.05
CA GLN A 5 16.77 -7.28 -8.54
C GLN A 5 17.33 -7.63 -7.15
N ALA A 6 18.65 -7.51 -6.96
CA ALA A 6 19.27 -7.77 -5.65
C ALA A 6 18.81 -6.78 -4.57
N LEU A 7 18.59 -5.51 -4.92
CA LEU A 7 18.03 -4.52 -4.00
C LEU A 7 16.59 -4.87 -3.62
N GLN A 8 15.75 -5.22 -4.60
CA GLN A 8 14.36 -5.62 -4.34
C GLN A 8 14.29 -6.84 -3.41
N ILE A 9 15.08 -7.89 -3.66
CA ILE A 9 15.13 -9.08 -2.81
C ILE A 9 15.51 -8.72 -1.36
N LYS A 10 16.46 -7.79 -1.18
CA LYS A 10 16.86 -7.34 0.16
C LYS A 10 15.75 -6.54 0.83
N GLU A 11 15.08 -5.65 0.10
CA GLU A 11 13.95 -4.85 0.59
C GLU A 11 12.79 -5.75 1.03
N ASP A 12 12.42 -6.73 0.20
CA ASP A 12 11.40 -7.73 0.52
C ASP A 12 11.77 -8.53 1.77
N LYS A 13 13.05 -8.90 1.92
CA LYS A 13 13.51 -9.64 3.10
C LYS A 13 13.48 -8.79 4.37
N VAL A 14 13.81 -7.51 4.28
CA VAL A 14 13.69 -6.57 5.41
C VAL A 14 12.23 -6.45 5.82
N ASN A 15 11.32 -6.26 4.87
CA ASN A 15 9.88 -6.18 5.15
C ASN A 15 9.36 -7.45 5.84
N GLU A 16 9.78 -8.64 5.40
CA GLU A 16 9.43 -9.92 6.04
C GLU A 16 9.90 -9.99 7.50
N LEU A 17 11.13 -9.55 7.77
CA LEU A 17 11.71 -9.55 9.12
C LEU A 17 11.01 -8.53 10.03
N GLU A 18 10.64 -7.36 9.51
CA GLU A 18 9.88 -6.35 10.25
C GLU A 18 8.50 -6.87 10.66
N MET A 19 7.79 -7.59 9.77
CA MET A 19 6.51 -8.22 10.13
C MET A 19 6.67 -9.29 11.23
N LYS A 20 7.73 -10.10 11.16
CA LYS A 20 8.02 -11.09 12.20
C LYS A 20 8.31 -10.43 13.55
N LEU A 21 9.04 -9.31 13.54
CA LEU A 21 9.33 -8.56 14.75
C LEU A 21 8.06 -8.02 15.42
N VAL A 22 7.14 -7.44 14.64
CA VAL A 22 5.83 -6.98 15.14
C VAL A 22 5.04 -8.14 15.76
N THR A 23 5.04 -9.31 15.10
CA THR A 23 4.36 -10.51 15.61
C THR A 23 4.95 -10.98 16.95
N LEU A 24 6.29 -11.02 17.05
CA LEU A 24 6.98 -11.42 18.28
C LEU A 24 6.72 -10.46 19.44
N ASP A 25 6.76 -9.15 19.18
CA ASP A 25 6.45 -8.12 20.17
C ASP A 25 4.99 -8.27 20.67
N GLN A 26 4.04 -8.51 19.76
CA GLN A 26 2.64 -8.75 20.11
C GLN A 26 2.46 -9.98 21.01
N GLU A 27 3.12 -11.10 20.68
CA GLU A 27 3.10 -12.33 21.48
C GLU A 27 3.72 -12.09 22.86
N ARG A 28 4.86 -11.39 22.93
CA ARG A 28 5.52 -11.06 24.19
C ARG A 28 4.65 -10.18 25.08
N ILE A 29 4.02 -9.15 24.52
CA ILE A 29 3.06 -8.29 25.24
C ILE A 29 1.91 -9.12 25.83
N LYS A 30 1.37 -10.08 25.07
CA LYS A 30 0.31 -10.97 25.54
C LYS A 30 0.77 -11.85 26.70
N GLN A 31 1.97 -12.41 26.61
CA GLN A 31 2.56 -13.24 27.69
C GLN A 31 2.78 -12.42 28.96
N LEU A 32 3.37 -11.22 28.85
CA LEU A 32 3.62 -10.32 29.97
C LEU A 32 2.33 -9.94 30.69
N LYS A 33 1.28 -9.55 29.95
CA LYS A 33 -0.05 -9.24 30.51
C LYS A 33 -0.69 -10.42 31.24
N ASN A 34 -0.51 -11.64 30.73
CA ASN A 34 -1.04 -12.84 31.39
C ASN A 34 -0.29 -13.11 32.70
N LYS A 35 1.05 -13.03 32.69
CA LYS A 35 1.86 -13.23 33.88
C LYS A 35 1.59 -12.18 34.96
N GLU A 36 1.43 -10.92 34.57
CA GLU A 36 1.05 -9.82 35.47
C GLU A 36 -0.29 -10.10 36.17
N LYS A 37 -1.29 -10.60 35.45
CA LYS A 37 -2.59 -10.99 36.01
C LYS A 37 -2.48 -12.14 37.01
N GLU A 38 -1.71 -13.17 36.69
CA GLU A 38 -1.49 -14.32 37.57
C GLU A 38 -0.81 -13.88 38.88
N LEU A 39 0.26 -13.08 38.79
CA LEU A 39 0.94 -12.55 39.98
C LEU A 39 0.06 -11.61 40.79
N SER A 40 -0.77 -10.80 40.13
CA SER A 40 -1.74 -9.93 40.80
C SER A 40 -2.78 -10.73 41.60
N LYS A 41 -3.22 -11.88 41.08
CA LYS A 41 -4.10 -12.81 41.80
C LYS A 41 -3.43 -13.39 43.04
N VAL A 42 -2.21 -13.92 42.89
CA VAL A 42 -1.43 -14.46 44.02
C VAL A 42 -1.21 -13.38 45.09
N LYS A 43 -0.85 -12.17 44.68
CA LYS A 43 -0.69 -11.03 45.60
C LYS A 43 -2.00 -10.69 46.32
N GLY A 44 -3.14 -10.78 45.64
CA GLY A 44 -4.47 -10.63 46.24
C GLY A 44 -4.74 -11.67 47.34
N GLU A 45 -4.48 -12.94 47.04
CA GLU A 45 -4.61 -14.04 48.01
C GLU A 45 -3.72 -13.83 49.25
N LEU A 46 -2.49 -13.30 49.07
CA LEU A 46 -1.61 -12.93 50.19
C LEU A 46 -2.18 -11.77 51.02
N ILE A 47 -2.85 -10.80 50.41
CA ILE A 47 -3.51 -9.69 51.13
C ILE A 47 -4.69 -10.20 51.96
N ASP A 48 -5.50 -11.11 51.40
CA ASP A 48 -6.65 -11.69 52.10
C ASP A 48 -6.21 -12.46 53.35
N LYS A 49 -5.14 -13.27 53.23
CA LYS A 49 -4.52 -13.97 54.37
C LYS A 49 -4.09 -13.01 55.49
N LEU A 50 -3.37 -11.94 55.15
CA LEU A 50 -2.97 -10.92 56.13
C LEU A 50 -4.17 -10.24 56.81
N THR A 51 -5.24 -10.01 56.06
CA THR A 51 -6.46 -9.37 56.57
C THR A 51 -7.25 -10.28 57.52
N SER A 52 -7.16 -11.60 57.32
CA SER A 52 -7.78 -12.60 58.20
C SER A 52 -7.10 -12.80 59.56
N GLY A 53 -5.98 -12.09 59.81
CA GLY A 53 -5.23 -12.17 61.06
C GLY A 53 -4.19 -13.28 61.09
N GLU A 54 -3.88 -13.94 59.96
CA GLU A 54 -2.72 -14.82 59.85
C GLU A 54 -1.42 -14.00 60.04
N ASN A 55 -0.71 -14.24 61.14
CA ASN A 55 0.52 -13.54 61.47
C ASN A 55 1.73 -14.27 60.90
N THR A 56 2.38 -13.74 59.85
CA THR A 56 3.76 -14.16 59.52
C THR A 56 4.55 -13.04 58.80
N LYS A 57 5.77 -12.79 59.27
CA LYS A 57 6.78 -11.99 58.55
C LYS A 57 7.04 -12.51 57.13
N GLU A 58 6.82 -13.80 56.90
CA GLU A 58 7.04 -14.47 55.62
C GLU A 58 6.03 -14.03 54.56
N ILE A 59 4.73 -13.95 54.90
CA ILE A 59 3.70 -13.47 53.95
C ILE A 59 3.98 -12.01 53.54
N HIS A 60 4.45 -11.16 54.46
CA HIS A 60 4.88 -9.80 54.12
C HIS A 60 6.05 -9.79 53.13
N LYS A 61 7.10 -10.59 53.39
CA LYS A 61 8.26 -10.71 52.49
C LYS A 61 7.86 -11.23 51.11
N GLU A 62 6.97 -12.22 51.06
CA GLU A 62 6.47 -12.78 49.80
C GLU A 62 5.64 -11.76 49.01
N LYS A 63 4.73 -11.04 49.68
CA LYS A 63 3.95 -9.96 49.05
C LYS A 63 4.86 -8.89 48.46
N GLU A 64 5.89 -8.46 49.19
CA GLU A 64 6.88 -7.50 48.69
C GLU A 64 7.67 -8.05 47.49
N ALA A 65 8.04 -9.33 47.52
CA ALA A 65 8.71 -9.98 46.39
C ALA A 65 7.81 -10.03 45.15
N LYS A 66 6.52 -10.36 45.31
CA LYS A 66 5.54 -10.36 44.22
C LYS A 66 5.28 -8.97 43.66
N GLN A 67 5.28 -7.94 44.52
CA GLN A 67 5.20 -6.55 44.05
C GLN A 67 6.39 -6.20 43.17
N ARG A 68 7.63 -6.51 43.60
CA ARG A 68 8.83 -6.26 42.79
C ARG A 68 8.77 -6.96 41.43
N GLU A 69 8.33 -8.22 41.40
CA GLU A 69 8.17 -8.97 40.15
C GLU A 69 7.12 -8.33 39.23
N ILE A 70 6.01 -7.81 39.78
CA ILE A 70 5.00 -7.06 39.01
C ILE A 70 5.61 -5.76 38.45
N ASP A 71 6.34 -5.00 39.25
CA ASP A 71 6.96 -3.74 38.82
C ASP A 71 7.96 -3.97 37.67
N GLU A 72 8.76 -5.04 37.75
CA GLU A 72 9.68 -5.46 36.69
C GLU A 72 8.94 -5.83 35.40
N LEU A 73 7.84 -6.59 35.50
CA LEU A 73 7.01 -6.95 34.35
C LEU A 73 6.34 -5.75 33.70
N GLN A 74 5.86 -4.79 34.50
CA GLN A 74 5.28 -3.54 33.99
C GLN A 74 6.33 -2.71 33.26
N GLN A 75 7.56 -2.67 33.78
CA GLN A 75 8.66 -2.01 33.10
C GLN A 75 9.01 -2.68 31.77
N GLU A 76 9.07 -4.02 31.72
CA GLU A 76 9.31 -4.77 30.49
C GLU A 76 8.16 -4.59 29.48
N LEU A 77 6.92 -4.63 29.96
CA LEU A 77 5.72 -4.42 29.14
C LEU A 77 5.72 -3.03 28.50
N SER A 78 6.10 -2.00 29.26
CA SER A 78 6.24 -0.63 28.77
C SER A 78 7.29 -0.55 27.65
N ARG A 79 8.49 -1.10 27.87
CA ARG A 79 9.56 -1.14 26.85
C ARG A 79 9.14 -1.88 25.59
N THR A 80 8.51 -3.05 25.75
CA THR A 80 8.06 -3.88 24.62
C THR A 80 6.93 -3.21 23.84
N SER A 81 6.01 -2.53 24.53
CA SER A 81 4.92 -1.79 23.89
C SER A 81 5.44 -0.62 23.06
N VAL A 82 6.45 0.10 23.55
CA VAL A 82 7.11 1.17 22.77
C VAL A 82 7.79 0.61 21.52
N SER A 83 8.52 -0.50 21.64
CA SER A 83 9.12 -1.21 20.49
C SER A 83 8.06 -1.62 19.47
N TYR A 84 6.99 -2.25 19.94
CA TYR A 84 5.87 -2.72 19.12
C TYR A 84 5.28 -1.59 18.29
N ASP A 85 4.95 -0.45 18.92
CA ASP A 85 4.38 0.69 18.21
C ASP A 85 5.36 1.31 17.21
N VAL A 86 6.65 1.46 17.58
CA VAL A 86 7.68 1.96 16.66
C VAL A 86 7.79 1.06 15.42
N ASN A 87 7.81 -0.25 15.61
CA ASN A 87 7.92 -1.23 14.51
C ASN A 87 6.69 -1.18 13.59
N ARG A 88 5.48 -1.08 14.15
CA ARG A 88 4.26 -0.94 13.35
C ARG A 88 4.24 0.37 12.56
N LYS A 89 4.62 1.50 13.19
CA LYS A 89 4.73 2.80 12.49
C LYS A 89 5.67 2.68 11.29
N LYS A 90 6.83 2.05 11.48
CA LYS A 90 7.80 1.81 10.42
C LYS A 90 7.21 0.99 9.27
N GLN A 91 6.51 -0.10 9.58
CA GLN A 91 5.84 -0.96 8.60
C GLN A 91 4.82 -0.17 7.76
N VAL A 92 4.00 0.67 8.41
CA VAL A 92 3.03 1.54 7.74
C VAL A 92 3.73 2.50 6.78
N PHE A 93 4.81 3.18 7.22
CA PHE A 93 5.55 4.10 6.35
C PHE A 93 6.26 3.40 5.18
N ASN A 94 6.80 2.21 5.38
CA ASN A 94 7.38 1.41 4.30
C ASN A 94 6.33 1.12 3.22
N GLN A 95 5.12 0.75 3.64
CA GLN A 95 4.03 0.50 2.70
C GLN A 95 3.55 1.77 1.98
N VAL A 96 3.53 2.92 2.66
CA VAL A 96 3.27 4.23 2.04
C VAL A 96 4.30 4.54 0.95
N ASN A 97 5.59 4.34 1.24
CA ASN A 97 6.68 4.58 0.28
C ASN A 97 6.55 3.69 -0.95
N ASN A 98 6.22 2.40 -0.76
CA ASN A 98 5.96 1.47 -1.85
C ASN A 98 4.79 1.94 -2.73
N PHE A 99 3.69 2.38 -2.12
CA PHE A 99 2.54 2.88 -2.85
C PHE A 99 2.86 4.16 -3.64
N LEU A 100 3.55 5.14 -3.04
CA LEU A 100 3.95 6.37 -3.73
C LEU A 100 4.87 6.09 -4.92
N LYS A 101 5.80 5.14 -4.77
CA LYS A 101 6.67 4.68 -5.85
C LYS A 101 5.86 4.08 -6.99
N ALA A 102 4.97 3.13 -6.68
CA ALA A 102 4.08 2.52 -7.68
C ALA A 102 3.19 3.55 -8.39
N LYS A 103 2.69 4.56 -7.67
CA LYS A 103 1.91 5.66 -8.23
C LYS A 103 2.74 6.56 -9.16
N GLY A 104 3.99 6.84 -8.79
CA GLY A 104 4.96 7.53 -9.63
C GLY A 104 5.31 6.76 -10.91
N ASP A 105 5.61 5.47 -10.79
CA ASP A 105 5.91 4.60 -11.93
C ASP A 105 4.72 4.50 -12.89
N PHE A 106 3.50 4.39 -12.35
CA PHE A 106 2.26 4.42 -13.13
C PHE A 106 2.05 5.74 -13.88
N LEU A 107 2.36 6.89 -13.26
CA LEU A 107 2.32 8.19 -13.92
C LEU A 107 3.28 8.24 -15.12
N THR A 108 4.52 7.79 -14.96
CA THR A 108 5.49 7.73 -16.06
C THR A 108 5.02 6.80 -17.18
N LEU A 109 4.50 5.61 -16.84
CA LEU A 109 3.93 4.68 -17.82
C LEU A 109 2.80 5.32 -18.61
N ARG A 110 1.94 6.10 -17.94
CA ARG A 110 0.82 6.80 -18.56
C ARG A 110 1.28 7.89 -19.53
N GLU A 111 2.28 8.68 -19.17
CA GLU A 111 2.87 9.69 -20.06
C GLU A 111 3.42 9.05 -21.33
N GLU A 112 4.15 7.94 -21.16
CA GLU A 112 4.71 7.18 -22.26
C GLU A 112 3.60 6.59 -23.16
N ALA A 113 2.56 6.02 -22.56
CA ALA A 113 1.41 5.50 -23.27
C ALA A 113 0.73 6.59 -24.10
N ILE A 114 0.44 7.76 -23.52
CA ILE A 114 -0.16 8.90 -24.25
C ILE A 114 0.70 9.30 -25.45
N LYS A 115 2.03 9.40 -25.27
CA LYS A 115 2.96 9.74 -26.36
C LYS A 115 2.90 8.71 -27.49
N LYS A 116 2.95 7.42 -27.16
CA LYS A 116 2.89 6.33 -28.14
C LYS A 116 1.55 6.26 -28.87
N LEU A 117 0.43 6.42 -28.15
CA LEU A 117 -0.91 6.43 -28.72
C LEU A 117 -1.11 7.60 -29.69
N ARG A 118 -0.59 8.80 -29.36
CA ARG A 118 -0.63 9.94 -30.29
C ARG A 118 0.15 9.67 -31.57
N ASN A 119 1.36 9.13 -31.46
CA ASN A 119 2.14 8.74 -32.64
C ASN A 119 1.40 7.72 -33.50
N CYS A 120 0.72 6.75 -32.88
CA CYS A 120 -0.11 5.77 -33.57
C CYS A 120 -1.26 6.46 -34.34
N LEU A 121 -1.98 7.38 -33.69
CA LEU A 121 -3.08 8.14 -34.31
C LEU A 121 -2.60 9.02 -35.48
N GLU A 122 -1.47 9.73 -35.32
CA GLU A 122 -0.90 10.54 -36.40
C GLU A 122 -0.53 9.70 -37.62
N ASN A 123 0.05 8.52 -37.41
CA ASN A 123 0.42 7.62 -38.49
C ASN A 123 -0.81 6.97 -39.15
N PHE A 124 -1.85 6.66 -38.38
CA PHE A 124 -3.14 6.22 -38.88
C PHE A 124 -3.74 7.26 -39.84
N ASN A 125 -3.77 8.53 -39.42
CA ASN A 125 -4.33 9.64 -40.20
C ASN A 125 -3.50 10.02 -41.43
N LYS A 126 -2.16 10.02 -41.34
CA LYS A 126 -1.27 10.30 -42.48
C LYS A 126 -1.49 9.33 -43.64
N LYS A 127 -1.85 8.08 -43.35
CA LYS A 127 -2.01 7.05 -44.37
C LYS A 127 -3.40 7.02 -44.99
N GLY A 128 -4.45 7.38 -44.23
CA GLY A 128 -5.81 7.52 -44.73
C GLY A 128 -5.99 8.60 -45.83
N ASN A 129 -5.07 9.56 -45.92
CA ASN A 129 -5.05 10.57 -47.00
C ASN A 129 -4.43 10.08 -48.32
N THR A 130 -3.96 8.83 -48.39
CA THR A 130 -3.42 8.21 -49.63
C THR A 130 -4.49 7.29 -50.21
N ILE A 131 -5.36 7.84 -51.08
CA ILE A 131 -6.54 7.16 -51.61
C ILE A 131 -6.14 6.00 -52.54
N GLY A 132 -6.58 4.78 -52.22
CA GLY A 132 -7.04 3.80 -53.21
C GLY A 132 -6.27 2.49 -53.32
N SER A 133 -6.24 1.62 -52.30
CA SER A 133 -5.94 0.20 -52.55
C SER A 133 -6.42 -0.77 -51.46
N THR A 134 -6.65 -2.04 -51.80
CA THR A 134 -6.89 -3.17 -50.87
C THR A 134 -5.77 -3.38 -49.82
N ARG A 135 -4.63 -2.70 -49.95
CA ARG A 135 -3.58 -2.59 -48.91
C ARG A 135 -4.02 -1.80 -47.68
N ASP A 136 -4.99 -0.89 -47.79
CA ASP A 136 -5.38 0.04 -46.74
C ASP A 136 -6.05 -0.67 -45.55
N MET A 137 -6.80 -1.73 -45.83
CA MET A 137 -7.49 -2.56 -44.82
C MET A 137 -6.49 -3.34 -43.93
N LYS A 138 -5.41 -3.88 -44.51
CA LYS A 138 -4.32 -4.55 -43.75
C LYS A 138 -3.51 -3.57 -42.90
N THR A 139 -3.44 -2.29 -43.29
CA THR A 139 -2.70 -1.26 -42.54
C THR A 139 -3.50 -0.57 -41.44
N SER A 140 -4.81 -0.41 -41.62
CA SER A 140 -5.72 0.00 -40.53
C SER A 140 -5.65 -0.98 -39.36
N ASP A 141 -5.72 -2.29 -39.67
CA ASP A 141 -5.57 -3.37 -38.70
C ASP A 141 -4.21 -3.33 -37.95
N LYS A 142 -3.12 -2.97 -38.63
CA LYS A 142 -1.80 -2.80 -37.99
C LYS A 142 -1.81 -1.75 -36.88
N TYR A 143 -2.34 -0.56 -37.15
CA TYR A 143 -2.36 0.54 -36.19
C TYR A 143 -3.39 0.32 -35.08
N THR A 144 -4.54 -0.28 -35.39
CA THR A 144 -5.49 -0.72 -34.36
C THR A 144 -4.82 -1.72 -33.39
N LYS A 145 -4.06 -2.70 -33.90
CA LYS A 145 -3.29 -3.65 -33.08
C LYS A 145 -2.22 -2.96 -32.23
N GLU A 146 -1.46 -2.05 -32.82
CA GLU A 146 -0.43 -1.28 -32.11
C GLU A 146 -1.04 -0.46 -30.97
N PHE A 147 -2.15 0.25 -31.24
CA PHE A 147 -2.90 1.01 -30.25
C PHE A 147 -3.34 0.11 -29.09
N GLN A 148 -4.02 -0.99 -29.39
CA GLN A 148 -4.51 -1.94 -28.37
C GLN A 148 -3.37 -2.58 -27.56
N ASN A 149 -2.21 -2.85 -28.17
CA ASN A 149 -1.05 -3.38 -27.45
C ASN A 149 -0.45 -2.37 -26.47
N ILE A 150 -0.46 -1.07 -26.80
CA ILE A 150 -0.04 -0.02 -25.86
C ILE A 150 -1.00 0.02 -24.66
N LEU A 151 -2.31 -0.13 -24.91
CA LEU A 151 -3.31 -0.14 -23.85
C LEU A 151 -3.22 -1.34 -22.94
N ALA A 152 -2.94 -2.53 -23.49
CA ALA A 152 -2.70 -3.73 -22.68
C ALA A 152 -1.57 -3.50 -21.67
N LYS A 153 -0.44 -2.94 -22.11
CA LYS A 153 0.70 -2.62 -21.22
C LYS A 153 0.34 -1.56 -20.17
N TYR A 154 -0.45 -0.55 -20.53
CA TYR A 154 -0.94 0.43 -19.56
C TYR A 154 -1.83 -0.24 -18.50
N ASN A 155 -2.71 -1.16 -18.89
CA ASN A 155 -3.59 -1.89 -17.97
C ASN A 155 -2.80 -2.77 -17.00
N ASP A 156 -1.69 -3.37 -17.42
CA ASP A 156 -0.79 -4.11 -16.52
C ASP A 156 -0.24 -3.19 -15.42
N GLY A 157 0.16 -1.96 -15.76
CA GLY A 157 0.61 -0.98 -14.76
C GLY A 157 -0.52 -0.51 -13.84
N LEU A 158 -1.75 -0.38 -14.35
CA LEU A 158 -2.91 -0.05 -13.52
C LEU A 158 -3.22 -1.18 -12.51
N LEU A 159 -3.09 -2.44 -12.94
CA LEU A 159 -3.26 -3.59 -12.06
C LEU A 159 -2.21 -3.60 -10.94
N GLU A 160 -0.97 -3.23 -11.25
CA GLU A 160 0.10 -3.15 -10.26
C GLU A 160 -0.13 -2.02 -9.24
N LEU A 161 -0.56 -0.84 -9.69
CA LEU A 161 -0.98 0.24 -8.79
C LEU A 161 -2.11 -0.21 -7.85
N ASN A 162 -3.09 -0.94 -8.39
CA ASN A 162 -4.22 -1.44 -7.62
C ASN A 162 -3.77 -2.42 -6.52
N LYS A 163 -2.86 -3.34 -6.81
CA LYS A 163 -2.29 -4.25 -5.79
C LYS A 163 -1.61 -3.47 -4.67
N ASN A 164 -0.78 -2.50 -5.01
CA ASN A 164 -0.06 -1.66 -4.03
C ASN A 164 -1.02 -0.85 -3.17
N TYR A 165 -2.10 -0.33 -3.76
CA TYR A 165 -3.18 0.34 -3.02
C TYR A 165 -3.84 -0.58 -1.99
N TYR A 166 -4.27 -1.78 -2.38
CA TYR A 166 -4.91 -2.71 -1.44
C TYR A 166 -3.95 -3.18 -0.35
N SER A 167 -2.67 -3.36 -0.69
CA SER A 167 -1.61 -3.66 0.27
C SER A 167 -1.47 -2.54 1.32
N LEU A 168 -1.47 -1.27 0.88
CA LEU A 168 -1.48 -0.11 1.80
C LEU A 168 -2.73 -0.08 2.68
N LYS A 169 -3.91 -0.29 2.08
CA LYS A 169 -5.17 -0.31 2.81
C LYS A 169 -5.17 -1.36 3.92
N ASN A 170 -4.72 -2.57 3.62
CA ASN A 170 -4.67 -3.66 4.60
C ASN A 170 -3.74 -3.32 5.77
N ILE A 171 -2.52 -2.86 5.48
CA ILE A 171 -1.54 -2.48 6.51
C ILE A 171 -2.07 -1.34 7.39
N VAL A 172 -2.72 -0.33 6.81
CA VAL A 172 -3.33 0.77 7.56
C VAL A 172 -4.46 0.25 8.46
N GLN A 173 -5.30 -0.65 7.96
CA GLN A 173 -6.41 -1.24 8.73
C GLN A 173 -5.93 -2.12 9.90
N GLU A 174 -4.90 -2.94 9.69
CA GLU A 174 -4.25 -3.74 10.74
C GLU A 174 -3.63 -2.86 11.83
N ASN A 175 -3.27 -1.63 11.47
CA ASN A 175 -2.62 -0.66 12.35
C ASN A 175 -3.51 0.52 12.74
N LYS A 176 -4.84 0.37 12.68
CA LYS A 176 -5.82 1.44 12.96
C LYS A 176 -5.75 2.07 14.36
N GLU A 177 -5.10 1.40 15.30
CA GLU A 177 -4.87 1.91 16.66
C GLU A 177 -3.82 3.02 16.71
N LEU A 178 -2.96 3.09 15.69
CA LEU A 178 -1.95 4.14 15.59
C LEU A 178 -2.56 5.39 14.96
N GLU A 179 -2.34 6.53 15.59
CA GLU A 179 -2.74 7.83 15.06
C GLU A 179 -2.21 8.08 13.64
N VAL A 180 -0.95 7.69 13.38
CA VAL A 180 -0.34 7.82 12.06
C VAL A 180 -1.10 7.06 10.98
N SER A 181 -1.69 5.90 11.31
CA SER A 181 -2.47 5.10 10.37
C SER A 181 -3.76 5.81 9.98
N LEU A 182 -4.43 6.45 10.94
CA LEU A 182 -5.63 7.25 10.69
C LEU A 182 -5.31 8.47 9.83
N MET A 183 -4.18 9.12 10.08
CA MET A 183 -3.71 10.24 9.25
C MET A 183 -3.42 9.79 7.82
N ILE A 184 -2.74 8.67 7.64
CA ILE A 184 -2.45 8.08 6.32
C ILE A 184 -3.74 7.67 5.59
N GLU A 185 -4.70 7.08 6.31
CA GLU A 185 -6.01 6.75 5.77
C GLU A 185 -6.70 7.96 5.15
N ASN A 186 -6.61 9.12 5.81
CA ASN A 186 -7.16 10.39 5.37
C ASN A 186 -6.39 10.99 4.19
N ILE A 187 -5.05 11.05 4.26
CA ILE A 187 -4.18 11.59 3.19
C ILE A 187 -4.46 10.87 1.87
N PHE A 188 -4.45 9.53 1.90
CA PHE A 188 -4.66 8.70 0.71
C PHE A 188 -6.13 8.39 0.41
N LYS A 189 -7.04 8.91 1.24
CA LYS A 189 -8.49 8.73 1.12
C LYS A 189 -8.88 7.27 0.89
N LEU A 190 -8.29 6.35 1.68
CA LEU A 190 -8.35 4.90 1.44
C LEU A 190 -9.78 4.33 1.46
N ASN A 191 -10.76 5.04 2.01
CA ASN A 191 -12.17 4.61 1.97
C ASN A 191 -12.93 5.04 0.71
N SER A 192 -12.38 5.99 -0.06
CA SER A 192 -13.04 6.57 -1.25
C SER A 192 -12.24 6.38 -2.54
N PHE A 193 -11.15 5.61 -2.48
CA PHE A 193 -10.37 5.28 -3.65
C PHE A 193 -11.24 4.54 -4.66
N ASN A 194 -11.22 5.01 -5.89
CA ASN A 194 -11.99 4.44 -6.98
C ASN A 194 -11.05 4.22 -8.16
N LEU A 195 -10.69 2.95 -8.39
CA LEU A 195 -9.84 2.55 -9.51
C LEU A 195 -10.47 2.89 -10.87
N ASP A 196 -11.80 2.95 -10.95
CA ASP A 196 -12.50 3.25 -12.19
C ASP A 196 -12.30 4.70 -12.63
N LYS A 197 -11.84 5.59 -11.74
CA LYS A 197 -11.32 6.92 -12.15
C LYS A 197 -10.11 6.81 -13.09
N TYR A 198 -9.39 5.69 -13.05
CA TYR A 198 -8.19 5.44 -13.84
C TYR A 198 -8.40 4.45 -14.98
N LYS A 199 -9.55 3.75 -15.02
CA LYS A 199 -10.02 2.94 -16.16
C LYS A 199 -10.79 3.83 -17.14
N ILE A 200 -10.09 4.39 -18.13
CA ILE A 200 -10.66 5.47 -18.95
C ILE A 200 -10.82 5.09 -20.43
N PHE A 201 -10.65 3.81 -20.77
CA PHE A 201 -10.92 3.36 -22.14
C PHE A 201 -12.39 3.07 -22.33
N LYS A 202 -12.98 3.80 -23.26
CA LYS A 202 -14.40 3.69 -23.58
C LYS A 202 -14.62 2.75 -24.76
N PHE A 203 -13.65 2.67 -25.69
CA PHE A 203 -13.81 1.92 -26.95
C PHE A 203 -12.85 0.76 -27.08
N ALA A 204 -11.60 0.92 -26.64
CA ALA A 204 -10.64 -0.18 -26.67
C ALA A 204 -10.89 -1.17 -25.53
N THR A 205 -11.90 -2.02 -25.70
CA THR A 205 -12.14 -3.15 -24.79
C THR A 205 -11.24 -4.33 -25.20
N ASN A 206 -10.44 -4.80 -24.24
CA ASN A 206 -9.71 -6.07 -24.16
C ASN A 206 -9.23 -6.71 -25.49
N SER A 207 -7.94 -6.58 -25.74
CA SER A 207 -7.20 -7.16 -26.87
C SER A 207 -7.02 -8.69 -26.84
N GLN A 208 -7.96 -9.45 -26.26
CA GLN A 208 -7.95 -10.91 -26.47
C GLN A 208 -8.08 -11.18 -27.97
N GLU A 209 -7.27 -12.12 -28.48
CA GLU A 209 -6.96 -12.34 -29.90
C GLU A 209 -8.19 -12.58 -30.82
N GLY A 210 -9.41 -12.65 -30.28
CA GLY A 210 -10.68 -12.86 -31.01
C GLY A 210 -11.76 -11.77 -30.89
N THR A 211 -11.58 -10.72 -30.07
CA THR A 211 -12.61 -9.66 -29.81
C THR A 211 -12.14 -8.24 -30.18
N ARG A 212 -11.13 -8.11 -31.05
CA ARG A 212 -10.57 -6.80 -31.43
C ARG A 212 -11.57 -5.99 -32.26
N ILE A 213 -12.12 -4.95 -31.66
CA ILE A 213 -12.92 -3.93 -32.35
C ILE A 213 -11.99 -3.15 -33.30
N GLN A 214 -12.44 -2.92 -34.53
CA GLN A 214 -11.75 -2.01 -35.44
C GLN A 214 -11.93 -0.58 -34.94
N LEU A 215 -10.82 0.07 -34.57
CA LEU A 215 -10.83 1.43 -34.05
C LEU A 215 -10.71 2.44 -35.20
N ASP A 216 -11.58 3.44 -35.20
CA ASP A 216 -11.42 4.63 -36.05
C ASP A 216 -10.63 5.75 -35.31
N SER A 217 -10.25 6.78 -36.06
CA SER A 217 -9.48 7.92 -35.53
C SER A 217 -10.21 8.66 -34.40
N ASN A 218 -11.54 8.73 -34.43
CA ASN A 218 -12.32 9.45 -33.41
C ASN A 218 -12.32 8.67 -32.09
N MET A 219 -12.54 7.35 -32.14
CA MET A 219 -12.45 6.47 -30.99
C MET A 219 -11.07 6.52 -30.34
N MET A 220 -10.00 6.45 -31.15
CA MET A 220 -8.62 6.57 -30.67
C MET A 220 -8.35 7.93 -30.01
N ALA A 221 -8.83 9.02 -30.61
CA ALA A 221 -8.67 10.37 -30.07
C ALA A 221 -9.41 10.56 -28.73
N GLU A 222 -10.63 10.01 -28.59
CA GLU A 222 -11.40 10.07 -27.35
C GLU A 222 -10.68 9.36 -26.21
N ASP A 223 -10.18 8.13 -26.44
CA ASP A 223 -9.40 7.37 -25.45
C ASP A 223 -8.09 8.12 -25.05
N ILE A 224 -7.39 8.75 -26.00
CA ILE A 224 -6.19 9.57 -25.70
C ILE A 224 -6.55 10.80 -24.85
N ASN A 225 -7.64 11.50 -25.17
CA ASN A 225 -8.06 12.70 -24.45
C ASN A 225 -8.47 12.37 -23.01
N SER A 226 -9.19 11.26 -22.84
CA SER A 226 -9.51 10.65 -21.55
C SER A 226 -8.25 10.38 -20.71
N LEU A 227 -7.23 9.75 -21.30
CA LEU A 227 -5.96 9.51 -20.62
C LEU A 227 -5.27 10.82 -20.20
N LYS A 228 -5.25 11.83 -21.07
CA LYS A 228 -4.59 13.12 -20.83
C LYS A 228 -5.27 13.91 -19.70
N LYS A 229 -6.61 13.97 -19.67
CA LYS A 229 -7.36 14.74 -18.67
C LYS A 229 -6.99 14.30 -17.26
N ASN A 230 -7.04 13.00 -17.02
CA ASN A 230 -6.81 12.45 -15.69
C ASN A 230 -5.31 12.35 -15.30
N LEU A 231 -4.38 12.44 -16.26
CA LEU A 231 -2.94 12.54 -15.95
C LEU A 231 -2.62 13.77 -15.09
N ASN A 232 -3.20 14.94 -15.41
CA ASN A 232 -2.93 16.16 -14.66
C ASN A 232 -3.49 16.09 -13.23
N GLU A 233 -4.68 15.52 -13.06
CA GLU A 233 -5.32 15.29 -11.77
C GLU A 233 -4.44 14.38 -10.89
N LEU A 234 -3.97 13.26 -11.44
CA LEU A 234 -3.08 12.32 -10.76
C LEU A 234 -1.76 12.94 -10.30
N LYS A 235 -1.16 13.81 -11.12
CA LYS A 235 0.07 14.53 -10.75
C LYS A 235 -0.15 15.44 -9.55
N LEU A 236 -1.23 16.21 -9.57
CA LEU A 236 -1.58 17.09 -8.46
C LEU A 236 -1.88 16.29 -7.19
N GLU A 237 -2.59 15.18 -7.33
CA GLU A 237 -2.89 14.25 -6.23
C GLU A 237 -1.60 13.71 -5.60
N LEU A 238 -0.67 13.18 -6.40
CA LEU A 238 0.61 12.64 -5.90
C LEU A 238 1.47 13.71 -5.21
N GLU A 239 1.54 14.92 -5.77
CA GLU A 239 2.32 16.00 -5.15
C GLU A 239 1.70 16.49 -3.84
N GLN A 240 0.37 16.53 -3.76
CA GLN A 240 -0.33 16.86 -2.51
C GLN A 240 -0.10 15.78 -1.44
N GLU A 241 -0.23 14.50 -1.78
CA GLU A 241 0.01 13.39 -0.85
C GLU A 241 1.45 13.42 -0.30
N LYS A 242 2.45 13.65 -1.16
CA LYS A 242 3.85 13.81 -0.73
C LYS A 242 4.03 14.99 0.21
N LYS A 243 3.33 16.11 -0.04
CA LYS A 243 3.40 17.31 0.80
C LYS A 243 2.80 17.05 2.18
N GLU A 244 1.62 16.43 2.24
CA GLU A 244 0.96 16.09 3.50
C GLU A 244 1.78 15.10 4.32
N LEU A 245 2.41 14.11 3.68
CA LEU A 245 3.30 13.16 4.35
C LEU A 245 4.57 13.79 4.91
N ARG A 246 5.14 14.81 4.24
CA ARG A 246 6.31 15.53 4.78
C ARG A 246 5.96 16.28 6.06
N ASN A 247 4.74 16.81 6.16
CA ASN A 247 4.28 17.45 7.38
C ASN A 247 4.10 16.40 8.50
N LEU A 248 3.56 15.23 8.15
CA LEU A 248 3.39 14.11 9.10
C LEU A 248 4.71 13.56 9.66
N ALA A 249 5.79 13.63 8.88
CA ALA A 249 7.12 13.17 9.31
C ALA A 249 7.92 14.21 10.11
N ALA A 250 7.40 15.45 10.22
CA ALA A 250 8.04 16.55 10.94
C ALA A 250 7.49 16.73 12.38
N ASP A 251 6.38 16.06 12.69
CA ASP A 251 5.73 15.99 14.02
C ASP A 251 6.15 14.72 14.78
#